data_AF-A0A7J0CPX7-F1
#
_entry.id   AF-A0A7J0CPX7-F1
#
_cell.length_a   1.000
_cell.length_b   1.000
_cell.length_c   1.000
_cell.angle_alpha   90.00
_cell.angle_beta   90.00
_cell.angle_gamma   90.00
#
_symmetry.space_group_name_H-M   'P 1'
#
loop_
_entity.id
_entity.type
_entity.pdbx_description
1 polymer ?
#
loop_
_entity_poly.entity_id
_entity_poly.type
_entity_poly.pdbx_seq_one_letter_code
_entity_poly.pdbx_strand_id
1 'polypeptide(L)'
;MSASGGTKAIVAALVANLSIAVAKFVAFLFSGSSSMLAESVHSLADSGNQGLLLLGGKKAKREATPEHPFGYGRERYIYAFLVSIVLFSVGGMFAVYEGYEKIKHPHEITAWYWPVGVLIFAIIAEIFSFRTAIKESNQTRGNRSWTEFVRRSKAPELPVVLLEDLGALVGLVLALGGVGLALATGNGVWDGIGTLCIGILLIVIAIILAVETKSLLLGESAGLEEVEKIKAAVVDGDTVTGIIHMRTLHLGPEELLVAAKIAVRHDETATEIANAINAAENRIREAVPIARVIYLEPDIFNAEAAAAGTTPGDPSGAPAPAPAPDPAPAPKDLGH
;
A
#
# COMPACT_ATOMS: atom_id res chain seq x y z
N MET A 1 10.74 -13.12 -0.37
CA MET A 1 11.41 -12.57 0.84
C MET A 1 10.70 -11.35 1.44
N SER A 2 9.57 -10.86 0.91
CA SER A 2 8.83 -9.68 1.45
C SER A 2 8.05 -9.94 2.75
N ALA A 3 7.54 -11.16 2.95
CA ALA A 3 6.63 -11.48 4.06
C ALA A 3 7.25 -11.32 5.47
N SER A 4 8.57 -11.51 5.61
CA SER A 4 9.26 -11.39 6.90
C SER A 4 9.51 -9.94 7.32
N GLY A 5 9.81 -9.05 6.37
CA GLY A 5 10.10 -7.64 6.65
C GLY A 5 8.88 -6.87 7.15
N GLY A 6 7.72 -7.06 6.49
CA GLY A 6 6.46 -6.45 6.91
C GLY A 6 6.03 -6.87 8.32
N THR A 7 6.10 -8.18 8.61
CA THR A 7 5.72 -8.71 9.93
C THR A 7 6.58 -8.10 11.04
N LYS A 8 7.89 -7.96 10.81
CA LYS A 8 8.82 -7.40 11.80
C LYS A 8 8.55 -5.92 12.08
N ALA A 9 8.28 -5.12 11.04
CA ALA A 9 7.88 -3.73 11.21
C ALA A 9 6.57 -3.60 11.99
N ILE A 10 5.55 -4.39 11.66
CA ILE A 10 4.27 -4.40 12.38
C ILE A 10 4.45 -4.78 13.85
N VAL A 11 5.28 -5.78 14.15
CA VAL A 11 5.54 -6.19 15.55
C VAL A 11 6.31 -5.11 16.31
N ALA A 12 7.26 -4.43 15.68
CA ALA A 12 7.97 -3.31 16.31
C ALA A 12 7.01 -2.16 16.65
N ALA A 13 6.14 -1.79 15.72
CA ALA A 13 5.09 -0.78 15.95
C ALA A 13 4.11 -1.20 17.05
N LEU A 14 3.69 -2.47 17.06
CA LEU A 14 2.81 -3.00 18.11
C LEU A 14 3.47 -2.89 19.50
N VAL A 15 4.75 -3.24 19.62
CA VAL A 15 5.48 -3.14 20.90
C VAL A 15 5.63 -1.68 21.32
N ALA A 16 5.92 -0.77 20.39
CA ALA A 16 5.99 0.66 20.68
C ALA A 16 4.65 1.19 21.18
N ASN A 17 3.56 0.99 20.42
CA ASN A 17 2.22 1.47 20.77
C ASN A 17 1.72 0.90 22.11
N LEU A 18 1.95 -0.40 22.37
CA LEU A 18 1.60 -1.00 23.67
C LEU A 18 2.44 -0.41 24.80
N SER A 19 3.73 -0.17 24.60
CA SER A 19 4.58 0.46 25.61
C SER A 19 4.12 1.88 25.95
N ILE A 20 3.67 2.64 24.95
CA ILE A 20 3.11 3.98 25.11
C ILE A 20 1.78 3.92 25.87
N ALA A 21 0.89 2.99 25.49
CA ALA A 21 -0.38 2.78 26.19
C ALA A 21 -0.17 2.46 27.68
N VAL A 22 0.82 1.60 27.99
CA VAL A 22 1.19 1.30 29.38
C VAL A 22 1.74 2.52 30.10
N ALA A 23 2.63 3.29 29.47
CA ALA A 23 3.18 4.51 30.07
C ALA A 23 2.10 5.55 30.40
N LYS A 24 1.15 5.78 29.47
CA LYS A 24 -0.03 6.63 29.68
C LYS A 24 -0.90 6.11 30.82
N PHE A 25 -1.12 4.80 30.89
CA PHE A 25 -1.96 4.20 31.93
C PHE A 25 -1.33 4.33 33.32
N VAL A 26 0.00 4.14 33.41
CA VAL A 26 0.75 4.39 34.65
C VAL A 26 0.66 5.86 35.05
N ALA A 27 0.82 6.79 34.11
CA ALA A 27 0.66 8.22 34.38
C ALA A 27 -0.76 8.57 34.84
N PHE A 28 -1.79 7.91 34.32
CA PHE A 28 -3.16 7.99 34.82
C PHE A 28 -3.25 7.56 36.29
N LEU A 29 -2.72 6.38 36.66
CA LEU A 29 -2.80 5.87 38.03
C LEU A 29 -2.19 6.82 39.07
N PHE A 30 -1.11 7.51 38.70
CA PHE A 30 -0.46 8.48 39.59
C PHE A 30 -1.08 9.88 39.54
N SER A 31 -1.54 10.34 38.39
CA SER A 31 -2.14 11.68 38.24
C SER A 31 -3.61 11.73 38.63
N GLY A 32 -4.31 10.60 38.62
CA GLY A 32 -5.77 10.53 38.76
C GLY A 32 -6.55 11.18 37.60
N SER A 33 -5.87 11.55 36.52
CA SER A 33 -6.46 12.32 35.42
C SER A 33 -7.29 11.44 34.48
N SER A 34 -8.59 11.71 34.40
CA SER A 34 -9.49 11.05 33.42
C SER A 34 -9.03 11.26 31.97
N SER A 35 -8.37 12.40 31.67
CA SER A 35 -7.76 12.68 30.36
C SER A 35 -6.65 11.68 30.03
N MET A 36 -5.79 11.35 31.01
CA MET A 36 -4.70 10.37 30.81
C MET A 36 -5.25 8.95 30.61
N LEU A 37 -6.38 8.60 31.25
CA LEU A 37 -7.06 7.34 31.00
C LEU A 37 -7.60 7.27 29.56
N ALA A 38 -8.26 8.34 29.10
CA ALA A 38 -8.77 8.43 27.73
C ALA A 38 -7.64 8.28 26.71
N GLU A 39 -6.51 8.95 26.92
CA GLU A 39 -5.33 8.82 26.05
C GLU A 39 -4.72 7.41 26.07
N SER A 40 -4.79 6.71 27.21
CA SER A 40 -4.31 5.32 27.33
C SER A 40 -5.17 4.36 26.50
N VAL A 41 -6.49 4.54 26.57
CA VAL A 41 -7.45 3.78 25.75
C VAL A 41 -7.24 4.10 24.27
N HIS A 42 -6.93 5.35 23.92
CA HIS A 42 -6.59 5.74 22.55
C HIS A 42 -5.36 4.99 22.03
N SER A 43 -4.23 5.01 22.76
CA SER A 43 -3.02 4.28 22.33
C SER A 43 -3.19 2.75 22.34
N LEU A 44 -4.10 2.22 23.16
CA LEU A 44 -4.52 0.82 23.06
C LEU A 44 -5.32 0.55 21.78
N ALA A 45 -6.20 1.47 21.38
CA ALA A 45 -6.93 1.38 20.11
C ALA A 45 -5.97 1.48 18.91
N ASP A 46 -4.95 2.34 18.98
CA ASP A 46 -3.90 2.44 17.96
C ASP A 46 -3.13 1.12 17.81
N SER A 47 -2.82 0.44 18.93
CA SER A 47 -2.24 -0.92 18.89
C SER A 47 -3.14 -1.93 18.15
N GLY A 48 -4.45 -1.65 18.09
CA GLY A 48 -5.42 -2.40 17.29
C GLY A 48 -5.12 -2.36 15.79
N ASN A 49 -4.49 -1.29 15.27
CA ASN A 49 -4.05 -1.19 13.87
C ASN A 49 -3.12 -2.36 13.52
N GLN A 50 -2.05 -2.53 14.31
CA GLN A 50 -1.09 -3.60 14.10
C GLN A 50 -1.73 -4.98 14.31
N GLY A 51 -2.64 -5.10 15.29
CA GLY A 51 -3.42 -6.32 15.49
C GLY A 51 -4.24 -6.73 14.25
N LEU A 52 -4.91 -5.76 13.61
CA LEU A 52 -5.67 -5.97 12.38
C LEU A 52 -4.75 -6.33 11.21
N LEU A 53 -3.61 -5.66 11.04
CA LEU A 53 -2.64 -5.99 9.99
C LEU A 53 -2.08 -7.41 10.17
N LEU A 54 -1.74 -7.83 11.39
CA LEU A 54 -1.29 -9.18 11.68
C LEU A 54 -2.39 -10.22 11.42
N LEU A 55 -3.64 -9.91 11.77
CA LEU A 55 -4.78 -10.77 11.50
C LEU A 55 -5.02 -10.92 10.00
N GLY A 56 -4.96 -9.83 9.23
CA GLY A 56 -5.05 -9.85 7.77
C GLY A 56 -3.94 -10.68 7.14
N GLY A 57 -2.70 -10.51 7.59
CA GLY A 57 -1.56 -11.32 7.16
C GLY A 57 -1.72 -12.81 7.49
N LYS A 58 -2.31 -13.15 8.64
CA LYS A 58 -2.62 -14.54 9.01
C LYS A 58 -3.73 -15.13 8.15
N LYS A 59 -4.83 -14.40 7.96
CA LYS A 59 -5.97 -14.84 7.14
C LYS A 59 -5.61 -14.99 5.66
N ALA A 60 -4.73 -14.14 5.15
CA ALA A 60 -4.30 -14.22 3.76
C ALA A 60 -3.50 -15.48 3.41
N LYS A 61 -2.95 -16.18 4.42
CA LYS A 61 -2.27 -17.47 4.23
C LYS A 61 -3.23 -18.66 4.16
N ARG A 62 -4.54 -18.44 4.31
CA ARG A 62 -5.54 -19.50 4.18
C ARG A 62 -5.58 -20.01 2.74
N GLU A 63 -5.62 -21.32 2.59
CA GLU A 63 -5.71 -21.99 1.29
C GLU A 63 -7.04 -21.69 0.59
N ALA A 64 -7.05 -21.88 -0.73
CA ALA A 64 -8.22 -21.71 -1.57
C ALA A 64 -9.35 -22.68 -1.19
N THR A 65 -10.58 -22.20 -1.28
CA THR A 65 -11.80 -23.01 -1.10
C THR A 65 -12.67 -22.92 -2.36
N PRO A 66 -13.69 -23.77 -2.54
CA PRO A 66 -14.61 -23.64 -3.67
C PRO A 66 -15.27 -22.27 -3.78
N GLU A 67 -15.57 -21.61 -2.66
CA GLU A 67 -16.13 -20.25 -2.62
C GLU A 67 -15.08 -19.16 -2.95
N HIS A 68 -13.80 -19.45 -2.68
CA HIS A 68 -12.66 -18.56 -2.91
C HIS A 68 -11.56 -19.30 -3.69
N PRO A 69 -11.76 -19.54 -5.00
CA PRO A 69 -10.90 -20.42 -5.79
C PRO A 69 -9.46 -19.90 -5.97
N PHE A 70 -9.26 -18.58 -5.80
CA PHE A 70 -7.95 -17.93 -5.85
C PHE A 70 -7.34 -17.71 -4.45
N GLY A 71 -7.91 -18.30 -3.40
CA GLY A 71 -7.44 -18.13 -2.03
C GLY A 71 -7.80 -16.79 -1.40
N TYR A 72 -7.12 -16.48 -0.30
CA TYR A 72 -7.45 -15.36 0.58
C TYR A 72 -6.41 -14.23 0.57
N GLY A 73 -5.49 -14.20 -0.40
CA GLY A 73 -4.41 -13.21 -0.47
C GLY A 73 -4.86 -11.74 -0.29
N ARG A 74 -6.06 -11.42 -0.80
CA ARG A 74 -6.69 -10.08 -0.69
C ARG A 74 -7.09 -9.67 0.72
N GLU A 75 -7.13 -10.58 1.70
CA GLU A 75 -7.40 -10.24 3.10
C GLU A 75 -6.42 -9.17 3.61
N ARG A 76 -5.15 -9.20 3.18
CA ARG A 76 -4.17 -8.14 3.50
C ARG A 76 -4.63 -6.75 3.07
N TYR A 77 -5.24 -6.62 1.89
CA TYR A 77 -5.79 -5.36 1.39
C TYR A 77 -7.02 -4.92 2.18
N ILE A 78 -7.91 -5.87 2.51
CA ILE A 78 -9.14 -5.58 3.25
C ILE A 78 -8.79 -5.05 4.64
N TYR A 79 -7.89 -5.73 5.35
CA TYR A 79 -7.49 -5.31 6.70
C TYR A 79 -6.72 -3.99 6.70
N ALA A 80 -5.84 -3.74 5.72
CA ALA A 80 -5.19 -2.44 5.57
C ALA A 80 -6.19 -1.30 5.29
N PHE A 81 -7.20 -1.55 4.46
CA PHE A 81 -8.26 -0.60 4.17
C PHE A 81 -9.15 -0.33 5.40
N LEU A 82 -9.48 -1.36 6.17
CA LEU A 82 -10.20 -1.21 7.44
C LEU A 82 -9.43 -0.35 8.44
N VAL A 83 -8.12 -0.56 8.58
CA VAL A 83 -7.26 0.29 9.41
C VAL A 83 -7.32 1.75 8.94
N SER A 84 -7.16 1.96 7.63
CA SER A 84 -7.17 3.30 7.01
C SER A 84 -8.48 4.07 7.26
N ILE A 85 -9.63 3.42 7.10
CA ILE A 85 -10.92 4.09 7.23
C ILE A 85 -11.40 4.13 8.67
N VAL A 86 -11.40 3.00 9.37
CA VAL A 86 -12.06 2.90 10.68
C VAL A 86 -11.19 3.55 11.73
N LEU A 87 -9.94 3.13 11.86
CA LEU A 87 -9.13 3.53 13.02
C LEU A 87 -8.60 4.96 12.87
N PHE A 88 -8.04 5.32 11.70
CA PHE A 88 -7.55 6.69 11.50
C PHE A 88 -8.65 7.73 11.37
N SER A 89 -9.77 7.44 10.69
CA SER A 89 -10.84 8.45 10.57
C SER A 89 -11.57 8.66 11.89
N VAL A 90 -11.87 7.58 12.63
CA VAL A 90 -12.52 7.71 13.95
C VAL A 90 -11.57 8.39 14.94
N GLY A 91 -10.30 7.96 14.99
CA GLY A 91 -9.28 8.59 15.84
C GLY A 91 -9.08 10.07 15.51
N GLY A 92 -8.97 10.41 14.22
CA GLY A 92 -8.84 11.79 13.76
C GLY A 92 -10.07 12.65 14.05
N MET A 93 -11.27 12.14 13.82
CA MET A 93 -12.52 12.86 14.13
C MET A 93 -12.70 13.08 15.63
N PHE A 94 -12.34 12.09 16.45
CA PHE A 94 -12.33 12.22 17.90
C PHE A 94 -11.33 13.30 18.35
N ALA A 95 -10.11 13.31 17.81
CA ALA A 95 -9.12 14.33 18.12
C ALA A 95 -9.55 15.74 17.66
N VAL A 96 -10.22 15.87 16.51
CA VAL A 96 -10.81 17.15 16.09
C VAL A 96 -11.87 17.63 17.08
N TYR A 97 -12.77 16.73 17.51
CA TYR A 97 -13.79 17.04 18.50
C TYR A 97 -13.17 17.47 19.84
N GLU A 98 -12.19 16.71 20.33
CA GLU A 98 -11.49 17.02 21.58
C GLU A 98 -10.73 18.34 21.49
N GLY A 99 -10.03 18.59 20.38
CA GLY A 99 -9.34 19.86 20.14
C GLY A 99 -10.31 21.04 20.13
N TYR A 100 -11.47 20.91 19.50
CA TYR A 100 -12.52 21.92 19.52
C TYR A 100 -13.03 22.19 20.95
N GLU A 101 -13.32 21.14 21.73
CA GLU A 101 -13.77 21.27 23.11
C GLU A 101 -12.70 21.94 23.99
N LYS A 102 -11.42 21.58 23.86
CA LYS A 102 -10.30 22.23 24.58
C LYS A 102 -10.15 23.71 24.23
N ILE A 103 -10.43 24.11 22.98
CA ILE A 103 -10.41 25.53 22.57
C ILE A 103 -11.60 26.28 23.19
N LYS A 104 -12.78 25.68 23.19
CA LYS A 104 -14.01 26.30 23.70
C LYS A 104 -14.06 26.35 25.23
N HIS A 105 -13.49 25.35 25.89
CA HIS A 105 -13.43 25.21 27.34
C HIS A 105 -11.97 24.95 27.78
N PRO A 106 -11.10 25.99 27.78
CA PRO A 106 -9.71 25.82 28.18
C PRO A 106 -9.62 25.48 29.68
N HIS A 107 -8.81 24.48 30.00
CA HIS A 107 -8.51 24.08 31.37
C HIS A 107 -7.02 24.30 31.66
N GLU A 108 -6.69 24.67 32.91
CA GLU A 108 -5.30 24.82 33.33
C GLU A 108 -4.61 23.47 33.46
N ILE A 109 -3.38 23.38 32.94
CA ILE A 109 -2.55 22.17 33.01
C ILE A 109 -1.79 22.16 34.34
N THR A 110 -2.42 21.64 35.40
CA THR A 110 -1.86 21.65 36.76
C THR A 110 -0.74 20.62 36.97
N ALA A 111 -0.84 19.45 36.33
CA ALA A 111 0.11 18.34 36.48
C ALA A 111 0.90 18.06 35.18
N TRP A 112 1.45 19.11 34.56
CA TRP A 112 2.07 19.07 33.23
C TRP A 112 3.22 18.07 33.07
N TYR A 113 3.93 17.73 34.16
CA TYR A 113 5.09 16.84 34.13
C TYR A 113 4.74 15.39 33.76
N TRP A 114 3.52 14.94 34.06
CA TRP A 114 3.04 13.61 33.66
C TRP A 114 2.82 13.52 32.14
N PRO A 115 1.98 14.36 31.50
CA PRO A 115 1.83 14.37 30.05
C PRO A 115 3.14 14.59 29.31
N VAL A 116 3.98 15.53 29.75
CA VAL A 116 5.27 15.82 29.08
C VAL A 116 6.23 14.64 29.19
N GLY A 117 6.35 14.00 30.35
CA GLY A 117 7.20 12.82 30.52
C GLY A 117 6.77 11.65 29.63
N VAL A 118 5.45 11.42 29.53
CA VAL A 118 4.88 10.39 28.65
C VAL A 118 5.09 10.74 27.18
N LEU A 119 4.93 12.00 26.77
CA LEU A 119 5.18 12.45 25.41
C LEU A 119 6.65 12.23 24.99
N ILE A 120 7.61 12.54 25.86
CA ILE A 120 9.03 12.30 25.58
C ILE A 120 9.30 10.79 25.43
N PHE A 121 8.77 9.97 26.34
CA PHE A 121 8.88 8.51 26.23
C PHE A 121 8.26 8.00 24.92
N ALA A 122 7.08 8.50 24.56
CA ALA A 122 6.39 8.13 23.33
C ALA A 122 7.22 8.48 22.09
N ILE A 123 7.79 9.68 22.03
CA ILE A 123 8.68 10.07 20.92
C ILE A 123 9.87 9.11 20.78
N ILE A 124 10.49 8.72 21.91
CA ILE A 124 11.61 7.79 21.87
C ILE A 124 11.17 6.42 21.35
N ALA A 125 10.08 5.87 21.89
CA ALA A 125 9.52 4.58 21.47
C ALA A 125 9.15 4.60 19.98
N GLU A 126 8.49 5.66 19.53
CA GLU A 126 8.03 5.85 18.16
C GLU A 126 9.22 6.01 17.19
N ILE A 127 10.28 6.72 17.58
CA ILE A 127 11.51 6.81 16.78
C ILE A 127 12.11 5.41 16.57
N PHE A 128 12.11 4.55 17.58
CA PHE A 128 12.61 3.17 17.42
C PHE A 128 11.73 2.34 16.48
N SER A 129 10.40 2.45 16.58
CA SER A 129 9.47 1.82 15.65
C SER A 129 9.71 2.31 14.22
N PHE A 130 9.68 3.62 14.02
CA PHE A 130 9.81 4.24 12.71
C PHE A 130 11.14 3.91 12.04
N ARG A 131 12.24 3.90 12.80
CA ARG A 131 13.56 3.46 12.28
C ARG A 131 13.55 2.01 11.85
N THR A 132 12.82 1.14 12.56
CA THR A 132 12.65 -0.27 12.17
C THR A 132 11.81 -0.37 10.90
N ALA A 133 10.68 0.34 10.82
CA ALA A 133 9.84 0.39 9.62
C ALA A 133 10.62 0.90 8.39
N ILE A 134 11.44 1.95 8.54
CA ILE A 134 12.33 2.46 7.49
C ILE A 134 13.33 1.39 7.06
N LYS A 135 13.97 0.70 8.01
CA LYS A 135 14.98 -0.32 7.72
C LYS A 135 14.38 -1.50 6.95
N GLU A 136 13.21 -1.99 7.35
CA GLU A 136 12.52 -3.08 6.66
C GLU A 136 11.99 -2.62 5.29
N SER A 137 11.49 -1.38 5.19
CA SER A 137 11.04 -0.81 3.92
C SER A 137 12.16 -0.59 2.94
N ASN A 138 13.36 -0.18 3.39
CA ASN A 138 14.52 -0.02 2.50
C ASN A 138 14.99 -1.33 1.86
N GLN A 139 14.73 -2.48 2.49
CA GLN A 139 15.04 -3.79 1.89
C GLN A 139 14.16 -4.08 0.66
N THR A 140 12.98 -3.46 0.57
CA THR A 140 12.00 -3.66 -0.53
C THR A 140 11.90 -2.47 -1.48
N ARG A 141 12.15 -1.24 -0.99
CA ARG A 141 12.11 0.01 -1.75
C ARG A 141 13.20 0.10 -2.83
N GLY A 142 14.38 -0.46 -2.55
CA GLY A 142 15.56 -0.26 -3.40
C GLY A 142 15.84 1.23 -3.62
N ASN A 143 15.98 1.64 -4.88
CA ASN A 143 16.30 3.02 -5.27
C ASN A 143 15.08 3.93 -5.48
N ARG A 144 13.85 3.42 -5.31
CA ARG A 144 12.62 4.20 -5.53
C ARG A 144 12.46 5.29 -4.48
N SER A 145 11.85 6.42 -4.83
CA SER A 145 11.55 7.47 -3.83
C SER A 145 10.52 6.98 -2.79
N TRP A 146 10.43 7.66 -1.63
CA TRP A 146 9.43 7.30 -0.61
C TRP A 146 7.99 7.45 -1.09
N THR A 147 7.70 8.50 -1.86
CA THR A 147 6.37 8.72 -2.45
C THR A 147 6.03 7.62 -3.44
N GLU A 148 6.99 7.23 -4.28
CA GLU A 148 6.83 6.11 -5.21
C GLU A 148 6.65 4.78 -4.47
N PHE A 149 7.38 4.55 -3.37
CA PHE A 149 7.23 3.34 -2.56
C PHE A 149 5.83 3.22 -1.98
N VAL A 150 5.32 4.28 -1.35
CA VAL A 150 3.97 4.28 -0.76
C VAL A 150 2.90 4.04 -1.83
N ARG A 151 3.02 4.67 -3.00
CA ARG A 151 2.03 4.55 -4.09
C ARG A 151 2.10 3.27 -4.90
N ARG A 152 3.30 2.70 -5.08
CA ARG A 152 3.52 1.55 -5.96
C ARG A 152 3.67 0.22 -5.21
N SER A 153 3.75 0.25 -3.88
CA SER A 153 3.87 -0.99 -3.10
C SER A 153 2.58 -1.79 -3.20
N LYS A 154 2.71 -3.05 -3.64
CA LYS A 154 1.61 -4.01 -3.65
C LYS A 154 1.41 -4.67 -2.29
N ALA A 155 2.34 -4.50 -1.36
CA ALA A 155 2.17 -4.91 0.04
C ALA A 155 1.77 -3.69 0.87
N PRO A 156 0.54 -3.62 1.41
CA PRO A 156 0.05 -2.43 2.08
C PRO A 156 0.63 -2.20 3.48
N GLU A 157 1.17 -3.24 4.12
CA GLU A 157 1.56 -3.19 5.54
C GLU A 157 2.68 -2.18 5.80
N LEU A 158 3.74 -2.22 4.99
CA LEU A 158 4.89 -1.35 5.19
C LEU A 158 4.54 0.13 4.94
N PRO A 159 3.87 0.51 3.83
CA PRO A 159 3.36 1.86 3.65
C PRO A 159 2.42 2.35 4.76
N VAL A 160 1.51 1.49 5.23
CA VAL A 160 0.56 1.83 6.32
C VAL A 160 1.33 2.14 7.60
N VAL A 161 2.20 1.24 8.05
CA VAL A 161 3.01 1.43 9.27
C VAL A 161 3.92 2.64 9.16
N LEU A 162 4.54 2.89 7.99
CA LEU A 162 5.38 4.07 7.81
C LEU A 162 4.61 5.38 7.92
N LEU A 163 3.43 5.47 7.30
CA LEU A 163 2.61 6.68 7.34
C LEU A 163 1.98 6.88 8.72
N GLU A 164 1.63 5.79 9.40
CA GLU A 164 1.20 5.78 10.80
C GLU A 164 2.28 6.35 11.72
N ASP A 165 3.46 5.71 11.77
CA ASP A 165 4.56 6.09 12.66
C ASP A 165 5.04 7.53 12.37
N LEU A 166 5.09 7.93 11.09
CA LEU A 166 5.40 9.30 10.71
C LEU A 166 4.34 10.29 11.22
N GLY A 167 3.06 9.94 11.05
CA GLY A 167 1.93 10.71 11.57
C GLY A 167 1.96 10.84 13.08
N ALA A 168 2.26 9.75 13.78
CA ALA A 168 2.41 9.71 15.22
C ALA A 168 3.55 10.63 15.68
N LEU A 169 4.73 10.55 15.05
CA LEU A 169 5.86 11.44 15.38
C LEU A 169 5.54 12.92 15.17
N VAL A 170 4.95 13.27 14.02
CA VAL A 170 4.53 14.64 13.75
C VAL A 170 3.47 15.08 14.76
N GLY A 171 2.51 14.20 15.07
CA GLY A 171 1.47 14.45 16.06
C GLY A 171 2.02 14.68 17.47
N LEU A 172 3.01 13.90 17.89
CA LEU A 172 3.71 14.05 19.17
C LEU A 172 4.47 15.38 19.26
N VAL A 173 5.09 15.82 18.15
CA VAL A 173 5.72 17.15 18.08
C VAL A 173 4.70 18.27 18.18
N LEU A 174 3.54 18.12 17.51
CA LEU A 174 2.43 19.08 17.60
C LEU A 174 1.86 19.13 19.03
N ALA A 175 1.70 17.98 19.69
CA ALA A 175 1.25 17.89 21.08
C ALA A 175 2.23 18.59 22.03
N LEU A 176 3.52 18.28 21.94
CA LEU A 176 4.55 18.95 22.75
C LEU A 176 4.60 20.46 22.50
N GLY A 177 4.45 20.89 21.24
CA GLY A 177 4.37 22.30 20.89
C GLY A 177 3.15 22.99 21.51
N GLY A 178 1.97 22.36 21.41
CA GLY A 178 0.71 22.86 21.99
C GLY A 178 0.78 22.99 23.52
N VAL A 179 1.20 21.92 24.20
CA VAL A 179 1.38 21.92 25.66
C VAL A 179 2.47 22.92 26.07
N GLY A 180 3.60 22.96 25.36
CA GLY A 180 4.69 23.89 25.65
C GLY A 180 4.28 25.36 25.53
N LEU A 181 3.53 25.72 24.49
CA LEU A 181 2.97 27.06 24.31
C LEU A 181 1.90 27.38 25.36
N ALA A 182 1.06 26.41 25.72
CA ALA A 182 0.06 26.58 26.78
C ALA A 182 0.73 26.91 28.12
N LEU A 183 1.82 26.22 28.47
CA LEU A 183 2.60 26.49 29.69
C LEU A 183 3.34 27.83 29.62
N ALA A 184 3.93 28.18 28.48
CA ALA A 184 4.68 29.42 28.32
C ALA A 184 3.79 30.68 28.34
N THR A 185 2.55 30.56 27.83
CA THR A 185 1.61 31.69 27.72
C THR A 185 0.55 31.71 28.82
N GLY A 186 0.42 30.63 29.59
CA GLY A 186 -0.68 30.44 30.53
C GLY A 186 -2.05 30.24 29.86
N ASN A 187 -2.10 29.99 28.55
CA ASN A 187 -3.34 29.87 27.78
C ASN A 187 -3.55 28.45 27.24
N GLY A 188 -4.49 27.72 27.84
CA GLY A 188 -4.83 26.34 27.47
C GLY A 188 -5.36 26.16 26.03
N VAL A 189 -5.74 27.24 25.33
CA VAL A 189 -6.17 27.18 23.92
C VAL A 189 -5.08 26.58 23.01
N TRP A 190 -3.79 26.78 23.33
CA TRP A 190 -2.70 26.23 22.52
C TRP A 190 -2.64 24.70 22.55
N ASP A 191 -3.01 24.06 23.66
CA ASP A 191 -3.15 22.61 23.74
C ASP A 191 -4.31 22.10 22.86
N GLY A 192 -5.43 22.83 22.88
CA GLY A 192 -6.57 22.56 22.00
C GLY A 192 -6.24 22.71 20.51
N ILE A 193 -5.49 23.75 20.12
CA ILE A 193 -5.00 23.93 18.74
C ILE A 193 -4.06 22.78 18.35
N GLY A 194 -3.13 22.39 19.22
CA GLY A 194 -2.26 21.24 18.99
C GLY A 194 -3.05 19.96 18.74
N THR A 195 -4.03 19.68 19.60
CA THR A 195 -4.94 18.52 19.51
C THR A 195 -5.75 18.55 18.20
N LEU A 196 -6.27 19.72 17.80
CA LEU A 196 -7.01 19.90 16.55
C LEU A 196 -6.13 19.62 15.31
N CYS A 197 -4.89 20.12 15.30
CA CYS A 197 -3.93 19.87 14.23
C CYS A 197 -3.60 18.37 14.10
N ILE A 198 -3.49 17.64 15.20
CA ILE A 198 -3.30 16.18 15.21
C ILE A 198 -4.51 15.50 14.56
N GLY A 199 -5.74 15.90 14.93
CA GLY A 199 -6.95 15.33 14.34
C GLY A 199 -7.03 15.53 12.83
N ILE A 200 -6.68 16.72 12.34
CA ILE A 200 -6.61 17.00 10.89
C ILE A 200 -5.53 16.15 10.22
N LEU A 201 -4.35 16.03 10.84
CA LEU A 201 -3.26 15.19 10.33
C LEU A 201 -3.70 13.72 10.17
N LEU A 202 -4.36 13.15 11.17
CA LEU A 202 -4.85 11.77 11.13
C LEU A 202 -5.91 11.57 10.03
N ILE A 203 -6.82 12.53 9.83
CA ILE A 203 -7.79 12.48 8.72
C ILE A 203 -7.09 12.52 7.36
N VAL A 204 -6.07 13.36 7.19
CA VAL A 204 -5.28 13.42 5.95
C VAL A 204 -4.59 12.08 5.68
N ILE A 205 -3.97 11.48 6.70
CA ILE A 205 -3.34 10.16 6.60
C ILE A 205 -4.37 9.08 6.24
N ALA A 206 -5.54 9.10 6.90
CA ALA A 206 -6.65 8.20 6.61
C ALA A 206 -7.06 8.26 5.12
N ILE A 207 -7.23 9.47 4.59
CA ILE A 207 -7.62 9.70 3.18
C ILE A 207 -6.55 9.18 2.24
N ILE A 208 -5.27 9.51 2.48
CA ILE A 208 -4.16 9.04 1.65
C ILE A 208 -4.15 7.51 1.64
N LEU A 209 -4.13 6.88 2.80
CA LEU A 209 -4.08 5.43 2.91
C LEU A 209 -5.31 4.77 2.28
N ALA A 210 -6.51 5.31 2.48
CA ALA A 210 -7.74 4.78 1.88
C ALA A 210 -7.73 4.85 0.35
N VAL A 211 -7.21 5.92 -0.23
CA VAL A 211 -7.09 6.06 -1.70
C VAL A 211 -6.09 5.05 -2.27
N GLU A 212 -4.92 4.91 -1.64
CA GLU A 212 -3.88 3.98 -2.11
C GLU A 212 -4.32 2.52 -1.93
N THR A 213 -4.91 2.16 -0.79
CA THR A 213 -5.37 0.78 -0.52
C THR A 213 -6.62 0.40 -1.31
N LYS A 214 -7.49 1.37 -1.68
CA LYS A 214 -8.64 1.12 -2.54
C LYS A 214 -8.24 0.55 -3.90
N SER A 215 -7.17 1.06 -4.49
CA SER A 215 -6.71 0.57 -5.80
C SER A 215 -6.31 -0.91 -5.75
N LEU A 216 -5.61 -1.32 -4.69
CA LEU A 216 -5.24 -2.72 -4.43
C LEU A 216 -6.46 -3.65 -4.26
N LEU A 217 -7.55 -3.15 -3.67
CA LEU A 217 -8.81 -3.89 -3.52
C LEU A 217 -9.55 -4.09 -4.84
N LEU A 218 -9.57 -3.07 -5.71
CA LEU A 218 -10.12 -3.19 -7.07
C LEU A 218 -9.31 -4.18 -7.90
N GLY A 219 -8.02 -4.26 -7.60
CA GLY A 219 -7.06 -5.15 -8.23
C GLY A 219 -6.24 -4.41 -9.27
N GLU A 220 -4.94 -4.35 -9.02
CA GLU A 220 -3.99 -3.66 -9.88
C GLU A 220 -3.30 -4.63 -10.82
N SER A 221 -2.87 -4.12 -11.97
CA SER A 221 -1.99 -4.86 -12.88
C SER A 221 -0.60 -5.04 -12.28
N ALA A 222 0.15 -5.99 -12.84
CA ALA A 222 1.58 -6.10 -12.62
C ALA A 222 2.30 -4.79 -12.99
N GLY A 223 3.46 -4.57 -12.37
CA GLY A 223 4.32 -3.43 -12.70
C GLY A 223 4.88 -3.55 -14.13
N LEU A 224 5.28 -2.43 -14.73
CA LEU A 224 5.82 -2.41 -16.10
C LEU A 224 7.00 -3.38 -16.28
N GLU A 225 7.92 -3.45 -15.31
CA GLU A 225 9.06 -4.36 -15.35
C GLU A 225 8.63 -5.84 -15.37
N GLU A 226 7.60 -6.20 -14.60
CA GLU A 226 7.06 -7.56 -14.56
C GLU A 226 6.31 -7.89 -15.85
N VAL A 227 5.54 -6.92 -16.37
CA VAL A 227 4.85 -7.04 -17.66
C VAL A 227 5.84 -7.32 -18.79
N GLU A 228 6.95 -6.58 -18.87
CA GLU A 228 7.96 -6.81 -19.91
C GLU A 228 8.69 -8.15 -19.74
N LYS A 229 8.96 -8.57 -18.50
CA LYS A 229 9.51 -9.92 -18.24
C LYS A 229 8.55 -11.02 -18.69
N ILE A 230 7.25 -10.88 -18.41
CA ILE A 230 6.23 -11.84 -18.85
C ILE A 230 6.16 -11.86 -20.38
N LYS A 231 6.14 -10.70 -21.04
CA LYS A 231 6.12 -10.62 -22.50
C LYS A 231 7.31 -11.33 -23.14
N ALA A 232 8.51 -11.09 -22.62
CA ALA A 232 9.73 -11.73 -23.09
C ALA A 232 9.73 -13.25 -22.82
N ALA A 233 9.15 -13.71 -21.70
CA ALA A 233 9.11 -15.11 -21.34
C ALA A 233 8.08 -15.93 -22.13
N VAL A 234 6.97 -15.31 -22.55
CA VAL A 234 5.91 -15.98 -23.31
C VAL A 234 6.38 -16.38 -24.71
N VAL A 235 7.03 -15.46 -25.42
CA VAL A 235 7.40 -15.60 -26.84
C VAL A 235 8.70 -16.39 -26.99
N ASP A 236 8.63 -17.57 -27.59
CA ASP A 236 9.83 -18.35 -27.99
C ASP A 236 10.26 -18.09 -29.43
N GLY A 237 9.41 -17.45 -30.23
CA GLY A 237 9.71 -17.08 -31.62
C GLY A 237 9.56 -18.22 -32.62
N ASP A 238 9.22 -19.44 -32.17
CA ASP A 238 8.97 -20.57 -33.05
C ASP A 238 7.46 -20.86 -33.09
N THR A 239 6.94 -21.47 -32.03
CA THR A 239 5.53 -21.81 -31.88
C THR A 239 4.72 -20.63 -31.37
N VAL A 240 5.15 -20.01 -30.28
CA VAL A 240 4.50 -18.82 -29.73
C VAL A 240 5.17 -17.61 -30.35
N THR A 241 4.52 -17.08 -31.39
CA THR A 241 5.07 -16.01 -32.23
C THR A 241 4.85 -14.62 -31.63
N GLY A 242 3.90 -14.47 -30.70
CA GLY A 242 3.59 -13.19 -30.09
C GLY A 242 2.48 -13.24 -29.06
N ILE A 243 2.20 -12.08 -28.47
CA ILE A 243 1.06 -11.85 -27.57
C ILE A 243 0.05 -10.97 -28.29
N ILE A 244 -1.20 -11.42 -28.38
CA ILE A 244 -2.30 -10.68 -28.98
C ILE A 244 -2.84 -9.67 -27.96
N HIS A 245 -3.18 -10.14 -26.76
CA HIS A 245 -3.51 -9.27 -25.63
C HIS A 245 -3.12 -9.95 -24.32
N MET A 246 -2.82 -9.16 -23.30
CA MET A 246 -2.48 -9.67 -21.97
C MET A 246 -3.06 -8.75 -20.89
N ARG A 247 -3.66 -9.37 -19.88
CA ARG A 247 -4.08 -8.71 -18.64
C ARG A 247 -3.43 -9.39 -17.47
N THR A 248 -3.06 -8.59 -16.49
CA THR A 248 -2.50 -9.07 -15.24
C THR A 248 -3.28 -8.50 -14.08
N LEU A 249 -3.35 -9.24 -12.99
CA LEU A 249 -4.11 -8.85 -11.81
C LEU A 249 -3.45 -9.39 -10.55
N HIS A 250 -3.17 -8.53 -9.58
CA HIS A 250 -2.76 -8.97 -8.26
C HIS A 250 -3.95 -9.62 -7.52
N LEU A 251 -3.79 -10.89 -7.17
CA LEU A 251 -4.68 -11.64 -6.27
C LEU A 251 -4.22 -11.50 -4.81
N GLY A 252 -2.96 -11.10 -4.62
CA GLY A 252 -2.37 -10.69 -3.35
C GLY A 252 -1.00 -10.06 -3.61
N PRO A 253 -0.29 -9.63 -2.55
CA PRO A 253 1.00 -8.95 -2.74
C PRO A 253 2.06 -9.84 -3.39
N GLU A 254 1.99 -11.15 -3.18
CA GLU A 254 2.91 -12.16 -3.75
C GLU A 254 2.23 -13.11 -4.74
N GLU A 255 1.05 -12.77 -5.23
CA GLU A 255 0.29 -13.63 -6.14
C GLU A 255 -0.32 -12.82 -7.27
N LEU A 256 0.11 -13.15 -8.49
CA LEU A 256 -0.26 -12.51 -9.73
C LEU A 256 -0.99 -13.50 -10.63
N LEU A 257 -2.12 -13.07 -11.16
CA LEU A 257 -2.84 -13.71 -12.26
C LEU A 257 -2.35 -13.11 -13.57
N VAL A 258 -2.01 -13.98 -14.53
CA VAL A 258 -1.66 -13.63 -15.91
C VAL A 258 -2.69 -14.29 -16.81
N ALA A 259 -3.49 -13.49 -17.51
CA ALA A 259 -4.40 -13.97 -18.54
C ALA A 259 -3.94 -13.37 -19.87
N ALA A 260 -3.49 -14.22 -20.79
CA ALA A 260 -2.96 -13.77 -22.07
C ALA A 260 -3.54 -14.59 -23.21
N LYS A 261 -3.76 -13.91 -24.32
CA LYS A 261 -4.05 -14.51 -25.60
C LYS A 261 -2.80 -14.48 -26.45
N ILE A 262 -2.33 -15.66 -26.87
CA ILE A 262 -1.04 -15.83 -27.53
C ILE A 262 -1.23 -16.23 -28.99
N ALA A 263 -0.35 -15.72 -29.85
CA ALA A 263 -0.35 -16.02 -31.27
C ALA A 263 0.44 -17.31 -31.54
N VAL A 264 -0.24 -18.32 -32.08
CA VAL A 264 0.37 -19.58 -32.53
C VAL A 264 0.34 -19.69 -34.04
N ARG A 265 1.18 -20.57 -34.60
CA ARG A 265 1.18 -20.83 -36.04
C ARG A 265 -0.06 -21.64 -36.45
N HIS A 266 -0.50 -21.44 -37.69
CA HIS A 266 -1.72 -22.06 -38.24
C HIS A 266 -1.61 -23.56 -38.54
N ASP A 267 -0.38 -24.07 -38.65
CA ASP A 267 -0.04 -25.39 -39.16
C ASP A 267 0.38 -26.38 -38.06
N GLU A 268 0.31 -25.95 -36.80
CA GLU A 268 0.65 -26.79 -35.66
C GLU A 268 -0.50 -27.69 -35.22
N THR A 269 -0.12 -28.87 -34.72
CA THR A 269 -1.04 -29.81 -34.10
C THR A 269 -1.45 -29.35 -32.70
N ALA A 270 -2.59 -29.84 -32.22
CA ALA A 270 -3.05 -29.54 -30.86
C ALA A 270 -2.04 -29.96 -29.77
N THR A 271 -1.25 -31.01 -30.02
CA THR A 271 -0.21 -31.48 -29.09
C THR A 271 0.99 -30.52 -29.04
N GLU A 272 1.40 -29.98 -30.18
CA GLU A 272 2.49 -28.98 -30.25
C GLU A 272 2.09 -27.70 -29.54
N ILE A 273 0.88 -27.20 -29.81
CA ILE A 273 0.32 -26.01 -29.14
C ILE A 273 0.26 -26.22 -27.62
N ALA A 274 -0.24 -27.37 -27.16
CA ALA A 274 -0.33 -27.67 -25.73
C ALA A 274 1.06 -27.72 -25.06
N ASN A 275 2.06 -28.33 -25.71
CA ASN A 275 3.43 -28.36 -25.21
C ASN A 275 4.05 -26.97 -25.14
N ALA A 276 3.81 -26.12 -26.15
CA ALA A 276 4.31 -24.76 -26.17
C ALA A 276 3.65 -23.88 -25.10
N ILE A 277 2.35 -24.03 -24.86
CA ILE A 277 1.65 -23.37 -23.74
C ILE A 277 2.29 -23.77 -22.41
N ASN A 278 2.48 -25.07 -22.15
CA ASN A 278 3.12 -25.55 -20.92
C ASN A 278 4.55 -25.01 -20.76
N ALA A 279 5.32 -24.95 -21.86
CA ALA A 279 6.66 -24.38 -21.85
C ALA A 279 6.64 -22.87 -21.56
N ALA A 280 5.72 -22.12 -22.18
CA ALA A 280 5.54 -20.69 -21.93
C ALA A 280 5.14 -20.43 -20.46
N GLU A 281 4.21 -21.21 -19.90
CA GLU A 281 3.87 -21.12 -18.48
C GLU A 281 5.07 -21.31 -17.56
N ASN A 282 5.92 -22.30 -17.84
CA ASN A 282 7.14 -22.53 -17.06
C ASN A 282 8.12 -21.36 -17.15
N ARG A 283 8.36 -20.83 -18.37
CA ARG A 283 9.21 -19.65 -18.57
C ARG A 283 8.69 -18.43 -17.81
N ILE A 284 7.36 -18.21 -17.80
CA ILE A 284 6.75 -17.12 -17.04
C ILE A 284 6.97 -17.29 -15.54
N ARG A 285 6.79 -18.51 -15.00
CA ARG A 285 6.99 -18.80 -13.57
C ARG A 285 8.44 -18.61 -13.14
N GLU A 286 9.40 -18.94 -14.01
CA GLU A 286 10.82 -18.71 -13.76
C GLU A 286 11.16 -17.22 -13.79
N ALA A 287 10.67 -16.48 -14.79
CA ALA A 287 10.95 -15.06 -14.96
C ALA A 287 10.26 -14.18 -13.90
N VAL A 288 9.04 -14.55 -13.50
CA VAL A 288 8.20 -13.83 -12.53
C VAL A 288 7.60 -14.83 -11.54
N PRO A 289 8.31 -15.18 -10.45
CA PRO A 289 7.87 -16.21 -9.49
C PRO A 289 6.53 -15.96 -8.80
N ILE A 290 6.05 -14.71 -8.78
CA ILE A 290 4.72 -14.36 -8.23
C ILE A 290 3.57 -14.66 -9.21
N ALA A 291 3.85 -14.95 -10.49
CA ALA A 291 2.85 -15.36 -11.49
C ALA A 291 2.40 -16.80 -11.24
N ARG A 292 1.52 -16.99 -10.24
CA ARG A 292 1.07 -18.32 -9.80
C ARG A 292 -0.13 -18.83 -10.59
N VAL A 293 -1.01 -17.94 -11.02
CA VAL A 293 -2.20 -18.27 -11.82
C VAL A 293 -1.97 -17.79 -13.24
N ILE A 294 -1.89 -18.71 -14.20
CA ILE A 294 -1.61 -18.39 -15.60
C ILE A 294 -2.70 -19.02 -16.46
N TYR A 295 -3.29 -18.24 -17.34
CA TYR A 295 -4.21 -18.69 -18.38
C TYR A 295 -3.71 -18.18 -19.72
N LEU A 296 -3.29 -19.10 -20.58
CA LEU A 296 -2.87 -18.80 -21.96
C LEU A 296 -3.91 -19.38 -22.92
N GLU A 297 -4.56 -18.50 -23.69
CA GLU A 297 -5.48 -18.86 -24.76
C GLU A 297 -4.74 -18.78 -26.11
N PRO A 298 -4.58 -19.89 -26.86
CA PRO A 298 -3.98 -19.85 -28.19
C PRO A 298 -4.97 -19.30 -29.22
N ASP A 299 -4.48 -18.49 -30.15
CA ASP A 299 -5.24 -18.02 -31.32
C ASP A 299 -4.29 -17.70 -32.49
N ILE A 300 -4.86 -17.51 -33.67
CA ILE A 300 -4.12 -17.13 -34.88
C ILE A 300 -4.14 -15.61 -35.00
N PHE A 301 -2.95 -15.00 -35.11
CA PHE A 301 -2.86 -13.55 -35.24
C PHE A 301 -3.47 -13.06 -36.57
N ASN A 302 -4.43 -12.14 -36.48
CA ASN A 302 -5.03 -11.47 -37.63
C ASN A 302 -4.54 -10.01 -37.70
N ALA A 303 -3.62 -9.74 -38.62
CA ALA A 303 -3.04 -8.41 -38.80
C ALA A 303 -4.06 -7.34 -39.24
N GLU A 304 -5.06 -7.71 -40.05
CA GLU A 304 -6.09 -6.79 -40.53
C GLU A 304 -7.05 -6.38 -39.38
N ALA A 305 -7.47 -7.35 -38.57
CA ALA A 305 -8.31 -7.09 -37.39
C ALA A 305 -7.58 -6.24 -36.33
N ALA A 306 -6.28 -6.49 -36.15
CA ALA A 306 -5.44 -5.68 -35.25
C ALA A 306 -5.29 -4.24 -35.75
N ALA A 307 -5.07 -4.05 -37.06
CA ALA A 307 -4.98 -2.71 -37.67
C ALA A 307 -6.31 -1.94 -37.60
N ALA A 308 -7.44 -2.64 -37.68
CA ALA A 308 -8.77 -2.05 -37.56
C ALA A 308 -9.21 -1.75 -36.11
N GLY A 309 -8.43 -2.17 -35.10
CA GLY A 309 -8.80 -2.03 -33.69
C GLY A 309 -10.00 -2.90 -33.28
N THR A 310 -10.33 -3.93 -34.06
CA THR A 310 -11.50 -4.79 -33.86
C THR A 310 -11.16 -6.14 -33.24
N THR A 311 -9.97 -6.30 -32.65
CA THR A 311 -9.54 -7.53 -31.99
C THR A 311 -10.54 -7.92 -30.89
N PRO A 312 -11.26 -9.05 -30.99
CA PRO A 312 -12.22 -9.47 -29.98
C PRO A 312 -11.52 -9.63 -28.62
N GLY A 313 -12.00 -8.92 -27.60
CA GLY A 313 -11.43 -8.96 -26.23
C GLY A 313 -10.66 -7.71 -25.79
N ASP A 314 -10.47 -6.72 -26.67
CA ASP A 314 -9.98 -5.39 -26.29
C ASP A 314 -11.15 -4.40 -26.02
N PRO A 315 -11.46 -4.07 -24.75
CA PRO A 315 -12.53 -3.14 -24.41
C PRO A 315 -12.15 -1.68 -24.67
N SER A 316 -10.90 -1.40 -25.05
CA SER A 316 -10.45 -0.03 -25.28
C SER A 316 -11.03 0.57 -26.56
N GLY A 317 -11.36 -0.24 -27.57
CA GLY A 317 -11.90 0.23 -28.86
C GLY A 317 -11.06 1.35 -29.51
N ALA A 318 -9.84 1.58 -29.03
CA ALA A 318 -9.02 2.71 -29.41
C ALA A 318 -8.15 2.24 -30.58
N PRO A 319 -8.26 2.87 -31.77
CA PRO A 319 -7.42 2.51 -32.89
C PRO A 319 -5.95 2.66 -32.47
N ALA A 320 -5.11 1.72 -32.90
CA ALA A 320 -3.68 1.80 -32.70
C ALA A 320 -3.16 3.17 -33.17
N PRO A 321 -2.19 3.80 -32.48
CA PRO A 321 -1.60 5.04 -32.95
C PRO A 321 -1.06 4.83 -34.37
N ALA A 322 -1.49 5.71 -35.29
CA ALA A 322 -1.15 5.62 -36.70
C ALA A 322 0.38 5.47 -36.87
N PRO A 323 0.85 4.64 -37.82
CA PRO A 323 2.28 4.52 -38.11
C PRO A 323 2.86 5.91 -38.41
N ALA A 324 4.04 6.19 -37.85
CA ALA A 324 4.73 7.45 -38.08
C ALA A 324 4.86 7.69 -39.59
N PRO A 325 4.57 8.91 -40.09
CA PRO A 325 4.70 9.19 -41.50
C PRO A 325 6.14 8.95 -41.95
N ASP A 326 6.30 8.33 -43.12
CA ASP A 326 7.61 8.08 -43.72
C ASP A 326 8.45 9.37 -43.71
N PRO A 327 9.76 9.27 -43.42
CA PRO A 327 10.64 10.44 -43.45
C PRO A 327 10.55 11.09 -44.83
N ALA A 328 10.23 12.39 -44.83
CA ALA A 328 10.10 13.17 -46.05
C ALA A 328 11.35 12.98 -46.94
N PRO A 329 11.17 12.78 -48.26
CA PRO A 329 12.30 12.57 -49.16
C PRO A 329 13.24 13.78 -49.08
N ALA A 330 14.53 13.48 -48.91
CA ALA A 330 15.58 14.48 -48.81
C ALA A 330 15.50 15.49 -49.97
N PRO A 331 15.69 16.81 -49.70
CA PRO A 331 15.65 17.81 -50.74
C PRO A 331 16.71 17.48 -51.79
N LYS A 332 16.29 17.40 -53.05
CA LYS A 332 17.19 17.23 -54.19
C LYS A 332 18.11 18.46 -54.23
N ASP A 333 19.42 18.20 -54.14
CA ASP A 333 20.46 19.16 -54.48
C ASP A 333 20.17 19.77 -55.85
N LEU A 334 19.72 21.03 -55.84
CA LEU A 334 19.78 21.90 -57.00
C LEU A 334 21.08 22.67 -56.88
N GLY A 335 22.13 22.09 -57.48
CA GLY A 335 23.40 22.77 -57.66
C GLY A 335 23.26 23.99 -58.57
N HIS A 336 23.88 25.08 -58.16
CA HIS A 336 24.46 26.12 -59.00
C HIS A 336 25.75 26.61 -58.35
#